data_AF-A0A1V3X3T5-F1
#
_entry.id   AF-A0A1V3X3T5-F1
#
_cell.length_a   1.000
_cell.length_b   1.000
_cell.length_c   1.000
_cell.angle_alpha   90.00
_cell.angle_beta   90.00
_cell.angle_gamma   90.00
#
_symmetry.space_group_name_H-M   'P 1'
#
loop_
_entity.id
_entity.type
_entity.pdbx_description
1 polymer ?
#
loop_
_entity_poly.entity_id
_entity_poly.type
_entity_poly.pdbx_seq_one_letter_code
_entity_poly.pdbx_strand_id
1 'polypeptide(L)'
;MVAPRLTPGGLATQYSSAGHFELRPDQALVITVPVSDAPYLGFQLGSMWYISLDYINHQTSLNNSQAQADPDGKVRIVVADQNPGVTNWVETVGHRRGFLQFRWQRVSRQLTEADGPTVELVNFDAIPAKLPYLEHNKISEDDWRSRIALRQRQIAARMLG
;
A
#
# COMPACT_ATOMS: atom_id res chain seq x y z
N MET A 1 1.19 -10.64 8.36
CA MET A 1 2.02 -10.59 7.13
C MET A 1 3.24 -11.46 7.32
N VAL A 2 3.86 -11.92 6.23
CA VAL A 2 5.12 -12.69 6.27
C VAL A 2 6.32 -11.81 5.98
N ALA A 3 7.51 -12.20 6.44
CA ALA A 3 8.76 -11.52 6.08
C ALA A 3 9.01 -11.52 4.56
N PRO A 4 9.72 -10.51 4.01
CA PRO A 4 10.13 -10.49 2.62
C PRO A 4 10.96 -11.74 2.25
N ARG A 5 10.65 -12.36 1.12
CA ARG A 5 11.36 -13.52 0.59
C ARG A 5 11.47 -13.48 -0.93
N LEU A 6 12.46 -14.16 -1.49
CA LEU A 6 12.56 -14.37 -2.94
C LEU A 6 11.27 -14.98 -3.47
N THR A 7 10.83 -14.50 -4.63
CA THR A 7 9.61 -14.99 -5.27
C THR A 7 9.94 -16.18 -6.17
N PRO A 8 9.48 -17.42 -5.86
CA PRO A 8 9.72 -18.56 -6.74
C PRO A 8 9.11 -18.30 -8.13
N GLY A 9 9.89 -18.53 -9.19
CA GLY A 9 9.47 -18.23 -10.57
C GLY A 9 9.41 -16.73 -10.92
N GLY A 10 9.77 -15.83 -10.01
CA GLY A 10 9.91 -14.39 -10.25
C GLY A 10 11.32 -13.99 -10.70
N LEU A 11 11.53 -12.68 -10.88
CA LEU A 11 12.86 -12.14 -11.16
C LEU A 11 13.84 -12.47 -10.02
N ALA A 12 15.09 -12.79 -10.35
CA ALA A 12 16.11 -13.21 -9.37
C ALA A 12 16.35 -12.21 -8.23
N THR A 13 16.09 -10.93 -8.47
CA THR A 13 16.25 -9.83 -7.50
C THR A 13 14.90 -9.30 -6.98
N GLN A 14 13.84 -10.12 -7.04
CA GLN A 14 12.51 -9.76 -6.54
C GLN A 14 12.21 -10.42 -5.20
N TYR A 15 11.86 -9.58 -4.24
CA TYR A 15 11.33 -10.01 -2.94
C TYR A 15 9.84 -9.68 -2.86
N SER A 16 9.09 -10.53 -2.19
CA SER A 16 7.68 -10.30 -1.88
C SER A 16 7.41 -10.56 -0.40
N SER A 17 6.54 -9.73 0.18
CA SER A 17 5.90 -9.97 1.48
C SER A 17 4.40 -9.96 1.25
N ALA A 18 3.68 -10.85 1.94
CA ALA A 18 2.30 -11.15 1.63
C ALA A 18 1.50 -11.46 2.90
N GLY A 19 0.18 -11.34 2.81
CA GLY A 19 -0.72 -11.75 3.87
C GLY A 19 -2.16 -11.57 3.48
N HIS A 20 -3.04 -11.78 4.46
CA HIS A 20 -4.46 -11.50 4.34
C HIS A 20 -4.84 -10.41 5.33
N PHE A 21 -5.89 -9.67 5.02
CA PHE A 21 -6.57 -8.82 5.98
C PHE A 21 -7.97 -9.35 6.26
N GLU A 22 -8.47 -9.02 7.45
CA GLU A 22 -9.86 -9.12 7.82
C GLU A 22 -10.21 -7.86 8.63
N LEU A 23 -11.13 -7.04 8.14
CA LEU A 23 -11.47 -5.73 8.71
C LEU A 23 -12.98 -5.55 8.82
N ARG A 24 -13.42 -5.11 10.00
CA ARG A 24 -14.76 -4.51 10.17
C ARG A 24 -14.83 -3.09 9.55
N PRO A 25 -16.02 -2.51 9.35
CA PRO A 25 -16.17 -1.17 8.74
C PRO A 25 -15.50 -0.04 9.50
N ASP A 26 -15.31 -0.22 10.80
CA ASP A 26 -14.74 0.72 11.76
C ASP A 26 -13.25 0.45 12.04
N GLN A 27 -12.59 -0.41 11.25
CA GLN A 27 -11.20 -0.81 11.46
C GLN A 27 -10.29 -0.44 10.29
N ALA A 28 -9.01 -0.31 10.61
CA ALA A 28 -7.94 -0.12 9.65
C ALA A 28 -6.70 -0.94 10.02
N LEU A 29 -5.89 -1.27 9.01
CA LEU A 29 -4.50 -1.66 9.23
C LEU A 29 -3.60 -0.46 9.02
N VAL A 30 -2.71 -0.19 9.98
CA VAL A 30 -1.54 0.67 9.77
C VAL A 30 -0.35 -0.23 9.52
N ILE A 31 0.18 -0.18 8.31
CA ILE A 31 1.30 -1.01 7.85
C ILE A 31 2.53 -0.12 7.74
N THR A 32 3.59 -0.44 8.47
CA THR A 32 4.84 0.34 8.45
C THR A 32 5.96 -0.46 7.81
N VAL A 33 6.71 0.14 6.89
CA VAL A 33 7.87 -0.47 6.25
C VAL A 33 9.03 0.52 6.17
N PRO A 34 10.30 0.10 6.29
CA PRO A 34 11.42 1.00 6.02
C PRO A 34 11.42 1.48 4.57
N VAL A 35 11.85 2.72 4.33
CA VAL A 35 12.19 3.18 2.98
C VAL A 35 13.33 2.30 2.45
N SER A 36 13.12 1.67 1.31
CA SER A 36 14.14 0.83 0.65
C SER A 36 14.88 1.61 -0.44
N ASP A 37 16.13 1.22 -0.70
CA ASP A 37 16.90 1.65 -1.88
C ASP A 37 16.48 0.93 -3.18
N ALA A 38 15.50 0.02 -3.10
CA ALA A 38 14.97 -0.69 -4.26
C ALA A 38 14.37 0.32 -5.26
N PRO A 39 14.77 0.28 -6.55
CA PRO A 39 14.21 1.16 -7.58
C PRO A 39 12.69 1.05 -7.76
N TYR A 40 12.11 -0.08 -7.34
CA TYR A 40 10.68 -0.27 -7.29
C TYR A 40 10.27 -0.96 -6.00
N LEU A 41 9.33 -0.33 -5.31
CA LEU A 41 8.50 -0.89 -4.24
C LEU A 41 7.04 -0.71 -4.65
N GLY A 42 6.27 -1.78 -4.61
CA GLY A 42 4.82 -1.75 -4.81
C GLY A 42 4.09 -2.38 -3.64
N PHE A 43 2.95 -1.82 -3.27
CA PHE A 43 1.95 -2.39 -2.37
C PHE A 43 0.61 -2.50 -3.11
N GLN A 44 -0.09 -3.61 -2.98
CA GLN A 44 -1.40 -3.81 -3.59
C GLN A 44 -2.33 -4.66 -2.71
N LEU A 45 -3.62 -4.36 -2.81
CA LEU A 45 -4.68 -5.23 -2.34
C LEU A 45 -5.20 -6.10 -3.48
N GLY A 46 -5.68 -7.29 -3.11
CA GLY A 46 -6.40 -8.19 -4.00
C GLY A 46 -7.54 -8.88 -3.28
N SER A 47 -8.43 -9.51 -4.05
CA SER A 47 -9.44 -10.40 -3.52
C SER A 47 -8.79 -11.65 -2.88
N MET A 48 -9.59 -12.47 -2.20
CA MET A 48 -9.13 -13.78 -1.69
C MET A 48 -8.62 -14.72 -2.80
N TRP A 49 -8.94 -14.42 -4.07
CA TRP A 49 -8.50 -15.16 -5.25
C TRP A 49 -7.28 -14.52 -5.93
N TYR A 50 -6.58 -13.60 -5.26
CA TYR A 50 -5.40 -12.89 -5.80
C TYR A 50 -5.69 -12.03 -7.05
N ILE A 51 -6.95 -11.67 -7.27
CA ILE A 51 -7.33 -10.74 -8.33
C ILE A 51 -7.21 -9.32 -7.78
N SER A 52 -6.53 -8.42 -8.50
CA SER A 52 -6.44 -7.01 -8.11
C SER A 52 -7.84 -6.42 -7.89
N LEU A 53 -7.99 -5.61 -6.85
CA LEU A 53 -9.20 -4.80 -6.67
C LEU A 53 -9.25 -3.69 -7.74
N ASP A 54 -10.35 -2.93 -7.82
CA ASP A 54 -10.51 -1.85 -8.82
C ASP A 54 -9.45 -0.76 -8.66
N TYR A 55 -8.33 -0.96 -9.33
CA TYR A 55 -7.18 -0.05 -9.32
C TYR A 55 -7.33 1.07 -10.34
N ILE A 56 -8.44 1.17 -11.07
CA ILE A 56 -8.68 2.24 -12.03
C ILE A 56 -9.37 3.40 -11.32
N ASN A 57 -10.43 3.09 -10.55
CA ASN A 57 -11.26 4.09 -9.90
C ASN A 57 -10.92 4.31 -8.43
N HIS A 58 -10.16 3.39 -7.81
CA HIS A 58 -9.78 3.48 -6.42
C HIS A 58 -8.26 3.34 -6.25
N GLN A 59 -7.73 3.92 -5.16
CA GLN A 59 -6.34 3.70 -4.76
C GLN A 59 -6.27 2.39 -3.96
N THR A 60 -6.26 1.27 -4.68
CA THR A 60 -6.13 -0.09 -4.09
C THR A 60 -4.67 -0.58 -4.10
N SER A 61 -3.76 0.29 -4.52
CA SER A 61 -2.32 0.04 -4.62
C SER A 61 -1.54 1.34 -4.57
N LEU A 62 -0.28 1.24 -4.16
CA LEU A 62 0.71 2.32 -4.17
C LEU A 62 2.05 1.78 -4.69
N ASN A 63 2.84 2.64 -5.32
CA ASN A 63 4.26 2.37 -5.60
C ASN A 63 5.14 3.47 -4.98
N ASN A 64 6.46 3.34 -5.11
CA ASN A 64 7.43 4.29 -4.56
C ASN A 64 7.34 5.73 -5.10
N SER A 65 6.70 5.99 -6.26
CA SER A 65 6.45 7.36 -6.72
C SER A 65 5.13 7.95 -6.22
N GLN A 66 4.24 7.11 -5.68
CA GLN A 66 2.93 7.51 -5.14
C GLN A 66 2.91 7.53 -3.61
N ALA A 67 3.62 6.60 -2.98
CA ALA A 67 3.73 6.50 -1.54
C ALA A 67 4.68 7.58 -1.00
N GLN A 68 4.26 8.23 0.07
CA GLN A 68 5.04 9.24 0.77
C GLN A 68 5.86 8.61 1.89
N ALA A 69 7.15 8.92 1.91
CA ALA A 69 8.02 8.60 3.02
C ALA A 69 7.86 9.66 4.12
N ASP A 70 7.79 9.19 5.36
CA ASP A 70 7.83 10.04 6.53
C ASP A 70 9.28 10.47 6.84
N PRO A 71 9.50 11.59 7.54
CA PRO A 71 10.82 12.11 7.88
C PRO A 71 11.74 11.14 8.66
N ASP A 72 11.19 10.10 9.30
CA ASP A 72 11.94 9.06 10.00
C ASP A 72 12.39 7.90 9.10
N GLY A 73 12.25 8.03 7.78
CA GLY A 73 12.68 7.01 6.82
C GLY A 73 11.77 5.78 6.80
N LYS A 74 10.50 5.94 7.16
CA LYS A 74 9.47 4.90 7.05
C LYS A 74 8.40 5.30 6.04
N VAL A 75 7.75 4.31 5.45
CA VAL A 75 6.49 4.48 4.73
C VAL A 75 5.40 3.83 5.58
N ARG A 76 4.36 4.61 5.91
CA ARG A 76 3.19 4.15 6.66
C ARG A 76 1.98 4.15 5.75
N ILE A 77 1.40 2.98 5.51
CA ILE A 77 0.23 2.76 4.65
C ILE A 77 -0.97 2.46 5.53
N VAL A 78 -2.09 3.13 5.27
CA VAL A 78 -3.36 2.87 5.97
C VAL A 78 -4.27 2.07 5.05
N VAL A 79 -4.61 0.84 5.40
CA VAL A 79 -5.61 0.04 4.68
C VAL A 79 -6.94 0.16 5.42
N ALA A 80 -7.94 0.76 4.78
CA ALA A 80 -9.25 0.99 5.37
C ALA A 80 -10.33 1.14 4.29
N ASP A 81 -11.59 0.93 4.67
CA ASP A 81 -12.74 1.14 3.79
C ASP A 81 -13.08 2.63 3.64
N GLN A 82 -13.01 3.37 4.76
CA GLN A 82 -13.26 4.80 4.80
C GLN A 82 -11.98 5.60 4.52
N ASN A 83 -12.10 6.79 3.93
CA ASN A 83 -10.98 7.69 3.67
C ASN A 83 -10.50 8.38 4.95
N PRO A 84 -9.27 8.14 5.45
CA PRO A 84 -8.72 8.77 6.65
C PRO A 84 -8.05 10.14 6.36
N GLY A 85 -8.08 10.61 5.11
CA GLY A 85 -7.51 11.91 4.72
C GLY A 85 -5.99 11.93 4.56
N VAL A 86 -5.36 10.77 4.29
CA VAL A 86 -3.90 10.67 4.11
C VAL A 86 -3.51 10.13 2.73
N THR A 87 -2.39 10.62 2.21
CA THR A 87 -1.79 10.27 0.92
C THR A 87 -1.57 8.77 0.77
N ASN A 88 -1.12 8.11 1.83
CA ASN A 88 -0.83 6.67 1.84
C ASN A 88 -2.04 5.78 2.21
N TRP A 89 -3.26 6.25 2.00
CA TRP A 89 -4.46 5.43 2.21
C TRP A 89 -4.68 4.43 1.06
N VAL A 90 -5.00 3.18 1.37
CA VAL A 90 -5.33 2.16 0.38
C VAL A 90 -6.71 1.59 0.68
N GLU A 91 -7.61 1.75 -0.27
CA GLU A 91 -9.03 1.50 -0.10
C GLU A 91 -9.38 0.02 -0.29
N THR A 92 -10.20 -0.54 0.61
CA THR A 92 -10.67 -1.93 0.52
C THR A 92 -11.84 -2.13 -0.43
N VAL A 93 -12.51 -1.06 -0.85
CA VAL A 93 -13.63 -1.06 -1.81
C VAL A 93 -14.73 -2.03 -1.35
N GLY A 94 -15.13 -1.95 -0.07
CA GLY A 94 -16.14 -2.81 0.54
C GLY A 94 -15.69 -4.24 0.88
N HIS A 95 -14.47 -4.66 0.53
CA HIS A 95 -13.96 -5.98 0.92
C HIS A 95 -13.67 -6.04 2.42
N ARG A 96 -14.32 -6.99 3.12
CA ARG A 96 -14.01 -7.31 4.54
C ARG A 96 -12.78 -8.20 4.69
N ARG A 97 -12.48 -9.01 3.68
CA ARG A 97 -11.33 -9.91 3.63
C ARG A 97 -10.69 -9.82 2.26
N GLY A 98 -9.37 -9.95 2.23
CA GLY A 98 -8.62 -9.95 1.00
C GLY A 98 -7.16 -10.24 1.20
N PHE A 99 -6.43 -10.18 0.09
CA PHE A 99 -5.00 -10.37 0.02
C PHE A 99 -4.29 -9.03 0.02
N LEU A 100 -3.09 -8.99 0.58
CA LEU A 100 -2.20 -7.83 0.57
C LEU A 100 -0.78 -8.28 0.21
N GLN A 101 -0.09 -7.48 -0.59
CA GLN A 101 1.23 -7.83 -1.09
C GLN A 101 2.12 -6.60 -1.23
N PHE A 102 3.34 -6.73 -0.71
CA PHE A 102 4.47 -5.91 -1.09
C PHE A 102 5.34 -6.64 -2.11
N ARG A 103 5.95 -5.87 -3.00
CA ARG A 103 6.93 -6.32 -3.98
C ARG A 103 8.07 -5.32 -4.07
N TRP A 104 9.29 -5.81 -3.87
CA TRP A 104 10.53 -5.09 -4.15
C TRP A 104 11.19 -5.70 -5.38
N GLN A 105 11.72 -4.86 -6.26
CA GLN A 105 12.46 -5.33 -7.43
C GLN A 105 13.82 -4.66 -7.52
N ARG A 106 14.80 -5.41 -8.04
CA ARG A 106 16.19 -4.95 -8.23
C ARG A 106 16.84 -4.52 -6.91
N VAL A 107 16.59 -5.28 -5.84
CA VAL A 107 17.24 -5.04 -4.54
C VAL A 107 18.77 -5.17 -4.67
N SER A 108 19.50 -4.28 -4.02
CA SER A 108 20.98 -4.25 -4.01
C SER A 108 21.59 -5.31 -3.07
N ARG A 109 20.79 -5.76 -2.10
CA ARG A 109 21.13 -6.75 -1.09
C ARG A 109 19.95 -7.65 -0.77
N GLN A 110 20.19 -8.74 -0.06
CA GLN A 110 19.14 -9.56 0.52
C GLN A 110 18.31 -8.73 1.52
N LEU A 111 16.98 -8.86 1.41
CA LEU A 111 16.05 -8.33 2.40
C LEU A 111 15.86 -9.34 3.54
N THR A 112 15.71 -8.81 4.74
CA THR A 112 15.51 -9.54 5.98
C THR A 112 14.13 -9.23 6.57
N GLU A 113 13.80 -9.85 7.70
CA GLU A 113 12.56 -9.53 8.43
C GLU A 113 12.48 -8.05 8.85
N ALA A 114 13.61 -7.43 9.21
CA ALA A 114 13.67 -6.02 9.60
C ALA A 114 13.37 -5.04 8.44
N ASP A 115 13.51 -5.50 7.19
CA ASP A 115 13.10 -4.76 5.99
C ASP A 115 11.62 -4.97 5.66
N GLY A 116 10.98 -5.89 6.37
CA GLY A 116 9.60 -6.27 6.20
C GLY A 116 8.60 -5.30 6.81
N PRO A 117 7.32 -5.50 6.48
CA PRO A 117 6.25 -4.70 7.03
C PRO A 117 5.88 -5.15 8.45
N THR A 118 5.75 -4.20 9.36
CA THR A 118 5.00 -4.39 10.61
C THR A 118 3.55 -3.94 10.42
N VAL A 119 2.63 -4.52 11.18
CA VAL A 119 1.19 -4.28 10.99
C VAL A 119 0.52 -4.09 12.35
N GLU A 120 -0.27 -3.02 12.46
CA GLU A 120 -1.15 -2.77 13.60
C GLU A 120 -2.61 -2.73 13.12
N LEU A 121 -3.48 -3.51 13.77
CA LEU A 121 -4.94 -3.40 13.59
C LEU A 121 -5.47 -2.37 14.60
N VAL A 122 -6.18 -1.38 14.09
CA VAL A 122 -6.72 -0.29 14.91
C VAL A 122 -8.16 0.03 14.56
N ASN A 123 -8.86 0.68 15.48
CA ASN A 123 -10.11 1.35 15.14
C ASN A 123 -9.81 2.56 14.25
N PHE A 124 -10.76 2.91 13.39
CA PHE A 124 -10.60 3.96 12.38
C PHE A 124 -10.31 5.34 13.00
N ASP A 125 -10.96 5.66 14.12
CA ASP A 125 -10.75 6.90 14.88
C ASP A 125 -9.36 6.99 15.54
N ALA A 126 -8.67 5.87 15.73
CA ALA A 126 -7.34 5.81 16.32
C ALA A 126 -6.20 6.00 15.30
N ILE A 127 -6.49 6.08 13.99
CA ILE A 127 -5.48 6.24 12.94
C ILE A 127 -4.57 7.46 13.18
N PRO A 128 -5.07 8.67 13.52
CA PRO A 128 -4.22 9.83 13.77
C PRO A 128 -3.13 9.60 14.82
N ALA A 129 -3.46 8.86 15.90
CA ALA A 129 -2.52 8.57 16.98
C ALA A 129 -1.42 7.57 16.57
N LYS A 130 -1.60 6.86 15.46
CA LYS A 130 -0.65 5.88 14.92
C LYS A 130 0.23 6.42 13.79
N LEU A 131 -0.04 7.64 13.35
CA LEU A 131 0.71 8.33 12.31
C LEU A 131 1.48 9.49 12.94
N PRO A 132 2.72 9.28 13.43
CA PRO A 132 3.51 10.34 14.09
C PRO A 132 3.78 11.55 13.17
N TYR A 133 3.70 11.36 11.85
CA TYR A 133 3.87 12.40 10.83
C TYR A 133 2.57 12.65 10.05
N LEU A 134 1.41 12.52 10.70
CA LEU A 134 0.10 12.68 10.07
C LEU A 134 0.00 13.95 9.21
N GLU A 135 0.41 15.10 9.74
CA GLU A 135 0.35 16.39 9.03
C GLU A 135 1.15 16.38 7.73
N HIS A 136 2.28 15.68 7.69
CA HIS A 136 3.08 15.53 6.48
C HIS A 136 2.34 14.70 5.42
N ASN A 137 1.58 13.70 5.85
CA ASN A 137 0.91 12.74 4.98
C ASN A 137 -0.52 13.17 4.58
N LYS A 138 -1.06 14.28 5.09
CA LYS A 138 -2.43 14.72 4.74
C LYS A 138 -2.57 15.00 3.25
N ILE A 139 -3.77 14.72 2.74
CA ILE A 139 -4.16 15.04 1.36
C ILE A 139 -5.53 15.70 1.38
N SER A 140 -5.72 16.73 0.55
CA SER A 140 -7.03 17.36 0.37
C SER A 140 -7.96 16.46 -0.46
N GLU A 141 -9.26 16.68 -0.36
CA GLU A 141 -10.23 15.94 -1.18
C GLU A 141 -10.03 16.22 -2.69
N ASP A 142 -9.68 17.45 -3.06
CA ASP A 142 -9.45 17.83 -4.45
C ASP A 142 -8.17 17.18 -5.02
N ASP A 143 -7.10 17.10 -4.23
CA ASP A 143 -5.88 16.40 -4.61
C ASP A 143 -6.11 14.89 -4.73
N TRP A 144 -6.90 14.32 -3.82
CA TRP A 144 -7.31 12.92 -3.90
C TRP A 144 -8.07 12.63 -5.19
N ARG A 145 -9.11 13.42 -5.49
CA ARG A 145 -9.89 13.29 -6.75
C ARG A 145 -9.01 13.46 -7.97
N SER A 146 -8.09 14.42 -7.94
CA SER A 146 -7.12 14.65 -9.02
C SER A 146 -6.20 13.45 -9.25
N ARG A 147 -5.77 12.79 -8.17
CA ARG A 147 -4.98 11.55 -8.23
C ARG A 147 -5.77 10.39 -8.84
N ILE A 148 -7.03 10.20 -8.46
CA ILE A 148 -7.90 9.18 -9.06
C ILE A 148 -8.13 9.47 -10.56
N ALA A 149 -8.41 10.72 -10.92
CA ALA A 149 -8.57 11.11 -12.33
C ALA A 149 -7.28 10.88 -13.14
N LEU A 150 -6.10 11.13 -12.56
CA LEU A 150 -4.82 10.83 -13.20
C LEU A 150 -4.65 9.33 -13.45
N ARG A 151 -4.99 8.49 -12.46
CA ARG A 151 -4.95 7.03 -12.57
C ARG A 151 -5.86 6.53 -13.70
N GLN A 152 -7.10 7.01 -13.78
CA GLN A 152 -8.02 6.70 -14.87
C GLN A 152 -7.44 7.08 -16.25
N ARG A 153 -6.90 8.31 -16.40
CA ARG A 153 -6.26 8.75 -17.64
C ARG A 153 -5.05 7.90 -18.03
N GLN A 154 -4.20 7.57 -17.05
CA GLN A 154 -3.01 6.75 -17.28
C GLN A 154 -3.36 5.33 -17.73
N ILE A 155 -4.41 4.72 -17.17
CA ILE A 155 -4.86 3.40 -17.62
C ILE A 155 -5.52 3.48 -19.00
N ALA A 156 -6.37 4.47 -19.25
CA ALA A 156 -6.98 4.68 -20.56
C ALA A 156 -5.91 4.85 -21.67
N ALA A 157 -4.83 5.57 -21.39
CA ALA A 157 -3.72 5.76 -22.33
C ALA A 157 -2.85 4.49 -22.54
N ARG A 158 -2.92 3.49 -21.64
CA ARG A 158 -2.19 2.22 -21.80
C ARG A 158 -2.91 1.24 -22.72
N MET A 159 -4.23 1.36 -22.86
CA MET A 159 -5.04 0.48 -23.70
C MET A 159 -5.10 0.97 -25.15
N LEU A 160 -3.96 1.39 -25.72
CA LEU A 160 -3.85 1.65 -27.15
C LEU A 160 -3.61 0.32 -27.87
N GLY A 161 -4.72 -0.32 -28.26
CA GLY A 161 -4.86 -1.07 -29.50
C GLY A 161 -5.64 -0.22 -30.49
#